data_AF-A0A849I2V3-F1
#
_entry.id   AF-A0A849I2V3-F1
#
_cell.length_a   1.000
_cell.length_b   1.000
_cell.length_c   1.000
_cell.angle_alpha   90.00
_cell.angle_beta   90.00
_cell.angle_gamma   90.00
#
_symmetry.space_group_name_H-M   'P 1'
#
loop_
_entity.id
_entity.type
_entity.pdbx_description
1 polymer ?
#
loop_
_entity_poly.entity_id
_entity_poly.type
_entity_poly.pdbx_seq_one_letter_code
_entity_poly.pdbx_strand_id
1 'polypeptide(L)'
;MIIKEAIWTELGFGPWAYVTEDQFIGWGGIQPDGDDFELALVLNPTYWGYGKVIYDDLIRFAFEELKLSSLVIYFPPSRTRIQAILKAGFVKEGEAEFSGCRFIRYRLHKPQKATSKTK
;
A
#
# COMPACT_ATOMS: atom_id res chain seq x y z
N MET A 1 1.77 -8.65 18.57
CA MET A 1 2.54 -8.24 17.37
C MET A 1 2.50 -9.42 16.42
N ILE A 2 1.86 -9.27 15.26
CA ILE A 2 1.72 -10.35 14.27
C ILE A 2 3.06 -10.48 13.55
N ILE A 3 3.65 -11.67 13.56
CA ILE A 3 4.88 -11.95 12.81
C ILE A 3 4.54 -12.25 11.36
N LYS A 4 5.47 -11.94 10.44
CA LYS A 4 5.20 -11.93 9.00
C LYS A 4 4.70 -13.28 8.46
N GLU A 5 5.20 -14.36 9.05
CA GLU A 5 4.87 -15.75 8.73
C GLU A 5 3.43 -16.12 9.13
N ALA A 6 2.82 -15.40 10.07
CA ALA A 6 1.50 -15.69 10.61
C ALA A 6 0.37 -14.80 10.03
N ILE A 7 0.72 -13.75 9.27
CA ILE A 7 -0.23 -12.76 8.73
C ILE A 7 -1.42 -13.44 8.05
N TRP A 8 -1.17 -14.40 7.17
CA TRP A 8 -2.22 -15.11 6.45
C TRP A 8 -3.13 -15.94 7.35
N THR A 9 -2.56 -16.64 8.33
CA THR A 9 -3.32 -17.48 9.26
C THR A 9 -4.15 -16.64 10.24
N GLU A 10 -3.61 -15.51 10.71
CA GLU A 10 -4.25 -14.69 11.74
C GLU A 10 -5.24 -13.67 11.17
N LEU A 11 -4.96 -13.11 9.99
CA LEU A 11 -5.76 -12.03 9.40
C LEU A 11 -6.54 -12.45 8.16
N GLY A 12 -6.18 -13.56 7.51
CA GLY A 12 -6.81 -14.00 6.27
C GLY A 12 -6.44 -13.16 5.04
N PHE A 13 -5.49 -12.23 5.15
CA PHE A 13 -4.95 -11.45 4.04
C PHE A 13 -3.47 -11.12 4.29
N GLY A 14 -2.73 -10.79 3.23
CA GLY A 14 -1.33 -10.39 3.30
C GLY A 14 -0.76 -10.09 1.91
N PRO A 15 0.58 -10.01 1.78
CA PRO A 15 1.22 -9.90 0.48
C PRO A 15 0.98 -11.14 -0.40
N TRP A 16 0.75 -10.89 -1.69
CA TRP A 16 0.67 -11.90 -2.75
C TRP A 16 1.86 -11.82 -3.70
N ALA A 17 2.13 -12.93 -4.38
CA ALA A 17 2.91 -12.95 -5.61
C ALA A 17 2.02 -12.52 -6.79
N TYR A 18 2.50 -11.59 -7.61
CA TYR A 18 1.87 -11.22 -8.87
C TYR A 18 2.54 -11.98 -10.01
N VAL A 19 1.71 -12.58 -10.85
CA VAL A 19 2.13 -13.36 -12.02
C VAL A 19 1.37 -12.91 -13.26
N THR A 20 2.05 -12.86 -14.41
CA THR A 20 1.44 -12.66 -15.73
C THR A 20 2.08 -13.61 -16.72
N GLU A 21 1.29 -14.29 -17.57
CA GLU A 21 1.80 -15.29 -18.52
C GLU A 21 2.74 -16.31 -17.86
N ASP A 22 2.35 -16.80 -16.68
CA ASP A 22 3.14 -17.71 -15.82
C ASP A 22 4.50 -17.17 -15.36
N GLN A 23 4.78 -15.88 -15.55
CA GLN A 23 5.99 -15.22 -15.07
C GLN A 23 5.73 -14.43 -13.80
N PHE A 24 6.60 -14.61 -12.80
CA PHE A 24 6.61 -13.78 -11.60
C PHE A 24 7.07 -12.35 -11.94
N ILE A 25 6.18 -11.38 -11.70
CA ILE A 25 6.44 -9.97 -12.00
C ILE A 25 6.74 -9.14 -10.76
N GLY A 26 6.50 -9.69 -9.58
CA GLY A 26 6.74 -9.01 -8.31
C GLY A 26 5.79 -9.46 -7.21
N TRP A 27 5.84 -8.77 -6.09
CA TRP A 27 5.02 -9.06 -4.92
C TRP A 27 4.47 -7.78 -4.31
N GLY A 28 3.37 -7.90 -3.59
CA GLY A 28 2.78 -6.77 -2.89
C GLY A 28 1.45 -7.10 -2.22
N GLY A 29 0.97 -6.20 -1.39
CA GLY A 29 -0.28 -6.38 -0.66
C GLY A 29 -0.42 -5.39 0.48
N ILE A 30 -1.42 -5.66 1.32
CA ILE A 30 -1.66 -4.94 2.57
C ILE A 30 -1.10 -5.78 3.71
N GLN A 31 -0.30 -5.18 4.59
CA GLN A 31 0.31 -5.87 5.74
C GLN A 31 0.24 -5.01 7.01
N PRO A 32 0.17 -5.61 8.21
CA PRO A 32 0.22 -4.86 9.46
C PRO A 32 1.52 -4.06 9.63
N ASP A 33 1.42 -2.86 10.19
CA ASP A 33 2.52 -1.96 10.53
C ASP A 33 2.22 -1.27 11.87
N GLY A 34 2.52 -1.95 12.98
CA GLY A 34 2.12 -1.49 14.31
C GLY A 34 0.59 -1.40 14.44
N ASP A 35 0.07 -0.20 14.69
CA ASP A 35 -1.38 0.09 14.74
C ASP A 35 -1.96 0.48 13.37
N ASP A 36 -1.11 0.52 12.34
CA ASP A 36 -1.45 0.88 10.96
C ASP A 36 -1.40 -0.35 10.02
N PHE A 37 -1.72 -0.11 8.76
CA PHE A 37 -1.53 -1.06 7.66
C PHE A 37 -0.73 -0.41 6.52
N GLU A 38 0.29 -1.12 6.05
CA GLU A 38 1.13 -0.71 4.94
C GLU A 38 0.64 -1.32 3.63
N LEU A 39 0.60 -0.52 2.57
CA LEU A 39 0.55 -1.00 1.19
C LEU A 39 1.99 -1.13 0.65
N ALA A 40 2.47 -2.36 0.48
CA ALA A 40 3.77 -2.64 -0.10
C ALA A 40 3.61 -3.18 -1.53
N LEU A 41 4.41 -2.67 -2.48
CA LEU A 41 4.44 -3.18 -3.85
C LEU A 41 5.84 -3.09 -4.46
N VAL A 42 6.37 -4.24 -4.87
CA VAL A 42 7.68 -4.36 -5.53
C VAL A 42 7.47 -5.12 -6.83
N LEU A 43 7.69 -4.44 -7.95
CA LEU A 43 7.61 -5.02 -9.29
C LEU A 43 8.98 -5.00 -9.96
N ASN A 44 9.25 -6.02 -10.78
CA ASN A 44 10.36 -6.01 -11.72
C ASN A 44 10.24 -4.79 -12.66
N PRO A 45 11.33 -4.07 -12.97
CA PRO A 45 11.31 -2.86 -13.81
C PRO A 45 10.63 -3.02 -15.17
N THR A 46 10.73 -4.19 -15.81
CA THR A 46 10.07 -4.50 -17.08
C THR A 46 8.54 -4.43 -16.96
N TYR A 47 8.02 -4.62 -15.76
CA TYR A 47 6.59 -4.71 -15.46
C TYR A 47 6.05 -3.49 -14.69
N TRP A 48 6.78 -2.38 -14.61
CA TRP A 48 6.30 -1.18 -13.91
C TRP A 48 5.00 -0.58 -14.49
N GLY A 49 4.68 -0.86 -15.76
CA GLY A 49 3.40 -0.47 -16.36
C GLY A 49 2.17 -1.05 -15.64
N TYR A 50 2.32 -2.21 -14.99
CA TYR A 50 1.24 -2.84 -14.22
C TYR A 50 1.01 -2.21 -12.83
N GLY A 51 1.97 -1.42 -12.34
CA GLY A 51 1.94 -0.90 -10.97
C GLY A 51 0.70 -0.06 -10.65
N LYS A 52 0.15 0.67 -11.64
CA LYS A 52 -1.05 1.48 -11.42
C LYS A 52 -2.28 0.61 -11.17
N VAL A 53 -2.49 -0.42 -11.97
CA VAL A 53 -3.66 -1.31 -11.82
C VAL A 53 -3.58 -2.05 -10.48
N ILE A 54 -2.40 -2.59 -10.15
CA ILE A 54 -2.20 -3.34 -8.91
C ILE A 54 -2.39 -2.44 -7.67
N TYR A 55 -1.81 -1.23 -7.65
CA TYR A 55 -1.97 -0.38 -6.46
C TYR A 55 -3.41 0.17 -6.31
N ASP A 56 -4.13 0.45 -7.41
CA ASP A 56 -5.54 0.86 -7.35
C ASP A 56 -6.40 -0.27 -6.76
N ASP A 57 -6.17 -1.51 -7.18
CA ASP A 57 -6.86 -2.69 -6.67
C ASP A 57 -6.57 -2.91 -5.17
N LEU A 58 -5.32 -2.72 -4.74
CA LEU A 58 -4.95 -2.82 -3.32
C LEU A 58 -5.60 -1.74 -2.45
N ILE A 59 -5.71 -0.50 -2.94
CA ILE A 59 -6.41 0.58 -2.23
C ILE A 59 -7.90 0.26 -2.11
N ARG A 60 -8.51 -0.21 -3.20
CA ARG A 60 -9.91 -0.64 -3.20
C ARG A 60 -10.11 -1.76 -2.18
N PHE A 61 -9.29 -2.80 -2.23
CA PHE A 61 -9.32 -3.92 -1.28
C PHE A 61 -9.21 -3.44 0.18
N ALA A 62 -8.25 -2.56 0.48
CA ALA A 62 -8.05 -2.01 1.82
C ALA A 62 -9.28 -1.26 2.37
N PHE A 63 -9.92 -0.42 1.56
CA PHE A 63 -11.02 0.43 2.06
C PHE A 63 -12.40 -0.20 1.91
N GLU A 64 -12.61 -1.02 0.89
CA GLU A 64 -13.87 -1.68 0.60
C GLU A 64 -14.00 -3.02 1.28
N GLU A 65 -12.98 -3.87 1.25
CA GLU A 65 -13.07 -5.21 1.84
C GLU A 65 -12.59 -5.19 3.30
N LEU A 66 -11.38 -4.68 3.55
CA LEU A 66 -10.80 -4.64 4.90
C LEU A 66 -11.35 -3.51 5.79
N LYS A 67 -12.13 -2.58 5.20
CA LYS A 67 -12.75 -1.43 5.89
C LYS A 67 -11.76 -0.55 6.67
N LEU A 68 -10.49 -0.52 6.26
CA LEU A 68 -9.47 0.29 6.92
C LEU A 68 -9.80 1.78 6.85
N SER A 69 -9.41 2.53 7.89
CA SER A 69 -9.58 3.99 7.95
C SER A 69 -8.47 4.73 7.19
N SER A 70 -7.28 4.12 7.09
CA SER A 70 -6.14 4.64 6.35
C SER A 70 -5.15 3.54 5.96
N LEU A 71 -4.25 3.89 5.05
CA LEU A 71 -3.10 3.11 4.63
C LEU A 71 -1.84 3.97 4.65
N VAL A 72 -0.70 3.34 4.93
CA VAL A 72 0.61 3.99 4.81
C VAL A 72 1.46 3.34 3.73
N ILE A 73 2.39 4.12 3.19
CA ILE A 73 3.46 3.65 2.30
C ILE A 73 4.77 4.33 2.69
N TYR A 74 5.87 3.61 2.50
CA TYR A 74 7.22 4.10 2.79
C TYR A 74 8.05 4.15 1.51
N PHE A 75 8.77 5.26 1.31
CA PHE A 75 9.77 5.35 0.25
C PHE A 75 11.13 5.77 0.79
N PRO A 76 12.23 5.22 0.25
CA PRO A 76 13.54 5.79 0.53
C PRO A 76 13.56 7.25 0.02
N PRO A 77 14.28 8.18 0.68
CA PRO A 77 14.38 9.57 0.25
C PRO A 77 14.85 9.76 -1.19
N SER A 78 15.54 8.77 -1.76
CA SER A 78 16.00 8.75 -3.15
C SER A 78 14.92 8.43 -4.19
N ARG A 79 13.71 8.01 -3.78
CA ARG A 79 12.62 7.69 -4.70
C ARG A 79 12.02 8.98 -5.27
N THR A 80 12.25 9.23 -6.56
CA THR A 80 11.77 10.44 -7.26
C THR A 80 10.40 10.25 -7.93
N ARG A 81 10.05 9.02 -8.32
CA ARG A 81 8.80 8.70 -9.03
C ARG A 81 7.65 8.44 -8.06
N ILE A 82 7.13 9.51 -7.45
CA ILE A 82 6.02 9.44 -6.47
C ILE A 82 4.74 10.15 -6.92
N GLN A 83 4.71 10.74 -8.12
CA GLN A 83 3.55 11.54 -8.57
C GLN A 83 2.25 10.72 -8.65
N ALA A 84 2.33 9.42 -8.92
CA ALA A 84 1.17 8.55 -8.98
C ALA A 84 0.45 8.46 -7.62
N ILE A 85 1.18 8.27 -6.52
CA ILE A 85 0.58 8.16 -5.19
C ILE A 85 0.10 9.52 -4.67
N LEU A 86 0.77 10.62 -5.03
CA LEU A 86 0.29 11.96 -4.69
C LEU A 86 -1.07 12.23 -5.36
N LYS A 87 -1.22 11.84 -6.64
CA LYS A 87 -2.51 11.92 -7.36
C LYS A 87 -3.58 10.99 -6.78
N ALA A 88 -3.17 9.88 -6.18
CA ALA A 88 -4.07 8.97 -5.47
C ALA A 88 -4.56 9.55 -4.12
N GLY A 89 -3.99 10.67 -3.67
CA GLY A 89 -4.36 11.32 -2.42
C GLY A 89 -3.46 10.99 -1.23
N PHE A 90 -2.33 10.31 -1.44
CA PHE A 90 -1.34 10.14 -0.38
C PHE A 90 -0.70 11.48 -0.02
N VAL A 91 -0.58 11.74 1.28
CA VAL A 91 0.05 12.94 1.82
C VAL A 91 1.26 12.53 2.65
N LYS A 92 2.36 13.27 2.53
CA LYS A 92 3.55 13.05 3.38
C LYS A 92 3.15 13.29 4.84
N GLU A 93 3.35 12.28 5.69
CA GLU A 93 3.05 12.33 7.11
C GLU A 93 4.31 12.56 7.96
N GLY A 94 5.43 11.93 7.59
CA GLY A 94 6.64 11.97 8.41
C GLY A 94 7.77 11.13 7.85
N GLU A 95 8.66 10.71 8.74
CA GLU A 95 9.80 9.84 8.45
C GLU A 95 9.77 8.62 9.37
N ALA A 96 10.31 7.51 8.90
CA ALA A 96 10.48 6.28 9.67
C ALA A 96 11.89 5.73 9.45
N GLU A 97 12.39 4.96 10.41
CA GLU A 97 13.67 4.28 10.30
C GLU A 97 13.47 2.77 10.41
N PHE A 98 13.96 2.03 9.42
CA PHE A 98 13.97 0.57 9.41
C PHE A 98 15.40 0.09 9.24
N SER A 99 15.91 -0.67 10.21
CA SER A 99 17.28 -1.22 10.16
C SER A 99 18.36 -0.16 9.86
N GLY A 100 18.25 1.03 10.47
CA GLY A 100 19.19 2.14 10.26
C GLY A 100 19.02 2.89 8.94
N CYS A 101 18.01 2.54 8.14
CA CYS A 101 17.70 3.19 6.88
C CYS A 101 16.47 4.10 7.04
N ARG A 102 16.60 5.36 6.60
CA ARG A 102 15.52 6.34 6.62
C ARG A 102 14.54 6.15 5.47
N PHE A 103 13.26 6.30 5.76
CA PHE A 103 12.16 6.31 4.81
C PHE A 103 11.23 7.50 5.06
N ILE A 104 10.58 7.97 3.99
CA ILE A 104 9.52 8.97 4.05
C ILE A 104 8.19 8.23 4.09
N ARG A 105 7.38 8.53 5.11
CA ARG A 105 6.04 7.96 5.31
C ARG A 105 4.99 8.83 4.62
N TYR A 106 4.13 8.21 3.83
CA TYR A 106 2.94 8.84 3.26
C TYR A 106 1.69 8.10 3.71
N ARG A 107 0.60 8.83 3.95
CA ARG A 107 -0.68 8.29 4.38
C ARG A 107 -1.78 8.61 3.38
N LEU A 108 -2.64 7.63 3.12
CA LEU A 108 -3.91 7.81 2.44
C LEU A 108 -5.04 7.50 3.42
N HIS A 109 -5.95 8.44 3.60
CA HIS A 109 -7.17 8.20 4.36
C HIS A 109 -8.29 7.69 3.45
N LYS A 110 -9.19 6.87 4.01
CA LYS A 110 -10.41 6.46 3.31
C LYS A 110 -11.17 7.72 2.85
N PRO A 111 -11.55 7.81 1.55
CA PRO A 111 -12.32 8.94 1.06
C PRO A 111 -13.62 9.10 1.86
N GLN A 112 -13.88 10.30 2.38
CA GLN A 112 -15.18 10.60 2.95
C GLN A 112 -16.20 10.58 1.80
N LYS A 113 -17.26 9.77 1.91
CA LYS A 113 -18.41 9.91 1.01
C LYS A 113 -18.92 11.34 1.19
N ALA A 114 -18.96 12.12 0.11
CA ALA A 114 -19.60 13.43 0.12
C ALA A 114 -21.03 13.23 0.65
N THR A 115 -21.31 13.76 1.84
CA THR A 115 -22.66 13.80 2.35
C THR A 115 -23.45 14.71 1.43
N SER A 116 -24.31 14.13 0.59
CA SER A 116 -25.30 14.89 -0.15
C SER A 116 -26.18 15.61 0.87
N LYS A 117 -25.95 16.92 1.05
CA LYS A 117 -26.90 17.77 1.76
C LYS A 117 -28.22 17.69 0.99
N THR A 118 -29.16 16.96 1.55
CA THR A 118 -30.56 16.98 1.10
C THR A 118 -31.06 18.39 1.36
N LYS A 119 -31.45 19.08 0.29
CA LYS A 119 -32.15 20.37 0.35
C LYS A 119 -33.61 20.13 0.69
#